data_AF-A0A9W9YQN5-F1
#
_entry.id   AF-A0A9W9YQN5-F1
#
_cell.length_a   1.000
_cell.length_b   1.000
_cell.length_c   1.000
_cell.angle_alpha   90.00
_cell.angle_beta   90.00
_cell.angle_gamma   90.00
#
_symmetry.space_group_name_H-M   'P 1'
#
loop_
_entity.id
_entity.type
_entity.pdbx_description
1 polymer ?
#
loop_
_entity_poly.entity_id
_entity_poly.type
_entity_poly.pdbx_seq_one_letter_code
_entity_poly.pdbx_strand_id
1 'polypeptide(L)'
;MKDNTEDNIFTMEGTMFWRNKAVLAGGGARMGNVPFKGVQLTLNRFYISNCSFAENTAEWGGGTSLIGTTIPRKCAKHTDPFVTQFYFYRCRWLKNVGNVGAAMGLYIYNKNEDQIGPEIPFRENAKLTFEANKCEDKGGALYIQAPGPPLVSFNSTGTNIYTCFFGYSNQSADYDDWDATVIFKDNKAPQGKAIYVTTLKTCWKPGESRQNNSVLRWKFVKFENLPANFSNFSGEVATDPMYIKHEKGDWQVAPGEVFNPSVQLFDEVENPVSGIIDIVIKSPKVKLVNPSSLFLASDGKLIKISLCGIRGSNFSVELKSMGSQLLRKVIPDGMLKECYAGFSFKHETCECMNINNTGERARGVSRCSPDGKTLFVKKGYWAGWSMAHFPRMSVLMDIVRNQTIQAPKSISTMRTNVCNQDRNQSSILCGQCDEHYSITIGSEKCTKDCTYWNLFILLAFAVGILLLVMGIMLINLDVFTGYLNAWLYSYQVHETLGTSLVGFERI
;
A
#
# COMPACT_ATOMS: atom_id res chain seq x y z
N MET A 1 -7.45 -16.31 38.96
CA MET A 1 -7.13 -17.46 39.81
C MET A 1 -6.06 -18.29 39.10
N LYS A 2 -4.98 -18.62 39.82
CA LYS A 2 -3.80 -19.32 39.32
C LYS A 2 -3.64 -20.68 40.03
N ASP A 3 -2.73 -21.50 39.54
CA ASP A 3 -2.25 -22.72 40.20
C ASP A 3 -3.29 -23.84 40.21
N ASN A 4 -3.53 -24.48 41.35
CA ASN A 4 -4.50 -25.57 41.54
C ASN A 4 -5.87 -25.09 42.03
N THR A 5 -6.21 -23.82 41.79
CA THR A 5 -7.49 -23.24 42.22
C THR A 5 -8.61 -23.69 41.27
N GLU A 6 -9.56 -24.49 41.77
CA GLU A 6 -10.66 -25.05 40.97
C GLU A 6 -12.04 -24.91 41.63
N ASP A 7 -13.09 -24.84 40.80
CA ASP A 7 -14.51 -24.75 41.17
C ASP A 7 -14.89 -23.66 42.19
N ASN A 8 -14.19 -22.53 42.18
CA ASN A 8 -14.55 -21.38 43.02
C ASN A 8 -15.54 -20.45 42.30
N ILE A 9 -16.32 -19.76 43.12
CA ILE A 9 -17.22 -18.69 42.67
C ILE A 9 -16.68 -17.36 43.19
N PHE A 10 -16.38 -16.45 42.28
CA PHE A 10 -16.02 -15.07 42.58
C PHE A 10 -17.19 -14.15 42.20
N THR A 11 -17.67 -13.35 43.13
CA THR A 11 -18.75 -12.39 42.88
C THR A 11 -18.27 -10.97 43.16
N MET A 12 -18.59 -10.05 42.25
CA MET A 12 -18.35 -8.62 42.37
C MET A 12 -19.63 -7.88 41.99
N GLU A 13 -20.16 -7.09 42.92
CA GLU A 13 -21.45 -6.43 42.75
C GLU A 13 -21.35 -4.94 43.11
N GLY A 14 -22.02 -4.09 42.34
CA GLY A 14 -22.22 -2.67 42.70
C GLY A 14 -20.93 -1.86 42.83
N THR A 15 -19.84 -2.30 42.19
CA THR A 15 -18.50 -1.74 42.41
C THR A 15 -18.07 -0.82 41.28
N MET A 16 -17.35 0.26 41.61
CA MET A 16 -16.76 1.19 40.64
C MET A 16 -15.23 1.17 40.69
N PHE A 17 -14.61 0.87 39.55
CA PHE A 17 -13.17 0.97 39.33
C PHE A 17 -12.91 2.25 38.54
N TRP A 18 -12.36 3.26 39.21
CA TRP A 18 -12.19 4.59 38.65
C TRP A 18 -10.74 5.04 38.66
N ARG A 19 -10.25 5.52 37.50
CA ARG A 19 -8.92 6.13 37.34
C ARG A 19 -7.75 5.26 37.78
N ASN A 20 -7.89 3.94 37.65
CA ASN A 20 -6.78 3.03 37.91
C ASN A 20 -5.82 3.01 36.72
N LYS A 21 -4.53 2.84 37.00
CA LYS A 21 -3.48 2.71 35.99
C LYS A 21 -2.72 1.41 36.22
N ALA A 22 -2.83 0.50 35.27
CA ALA A 22 -1.96 -0.67 35.18
C ALA A 22 -0.96 -0.47 34.04
N VAL A 23 0.22 -1.07 34.16
CA VAL A 23 1.23 -1.03 33.08
C VAL A 23 0.78 -1.93 31.94
N LEU A 24 0.58 -3.22 32.23
CA LEU A 24 0.35 -4.22 31.18
C LEU A 24 -1.12 -4.42 30.84
N ALA A 25 -1.97 -4.79 31.80
CA ALA A 25 -3.34 -5.17 31.45
C ALA A 25 -4.36 -5.01 32.57
N GLY A 26 -5.62 -4.78 32.19
CA GLY A 26 -6.76 -4.74 33.09
C GLY A 26 -6.69 -3.56 34.05
N GLY A 27 -6.70 -2.34 33.51
CA GLY A 27 -6.48 -1.12 34.30
C GLY A 27 -7.38 -1.04 35.53
N GLY A 28 -8.67 -1.36 35.39
CA GLY A 28 -9.60 -1.52 36.50
C GLY A 28 -9.55 -2.93 37.12
N ALA A 29 -9.70 -3.97 36.30
CA ALA A 29 -9.62 -5.36 36.79
C ALA A 29 -9.02 -6.32 35.77
N ARG A 30 -8.28 -7.31 36.27
CA ARG A 30 -7.78 -8.45 35.47
C ARG A 30 -8.27 -9.76 36.08
N MET A 31 -9.06 -10.51 35.32
CA MET A 31 -9.73 -11.73 35.78
C MET A 31 -9.42 -12.89 34.84
N GLY A 32 -9.34 -14.11 35.38
CA GLY A 32 -8.89 -15.23 34.57
C GLY A 32 -8.72 -16.56 35.27
N ASN A 33 -8.74 -17.64 34.49
CA ASN A 33 -8.31 -18.98 34.92
C ASN A 33 -6.96 -19.29 34.23
N VAL A 34 -5.92 -19.55 35.03
CA VAL A 34 -4.57 -19.85 34.52
C VAL A 34 -3.99 -21.08 35.25
N PRO A 35 -4.41 -22.30 34.89
CA PRO A 35 -3.87 -23.54 35.46
C PRO A 35 -2.39 -23.75 35.16
N PHE A 36 -1.73 -24.56 36.00
CA PHE A 36 -0.38 -25.07 35.72
C PHE A 36 -0.36 -25.91 34.45
N LYS A 37 0.82 -25.98 33.81
CA LYS A 37 0.97 -26.73 32.55
C LYS A 37 0.70 -28.21 32.82
N GLY A 38 -0.19 -28.82 32.02
CA GLY A 38 -0.53 -30.24 32.14
C GLY A 38 -1.51 -30.58 33.26
N VAL A 39 -2.05 -29.58 33.99
CA VAL A 39 -3.05 -29.78 35.03
C VAL A 39 -4.44 -29.50 34.46
N GLN A 40 -5.37 -30.43 34.64
CA GLN A 40 -6.78 -30.27 34.32
C GLN A 40 -7.53 -29.92 35.60
N LEU A 41 -8.24 -28.78 35.59
CA LEU A 41 -8.96 -28.25 36.74
C LEU A 41 -10.38 -27.90 36.35
N THR A 42 -11.30 -28.01 37.31
CA THR A 42 -12.64 -27.44 37.18
C THR A 42 -12.54 -25.92 37.23
N LEU A 43 -13.04 -25.23 36.21
CA LEU A 43 -12.80 -23.79 36.11
C LEU A 43 -13.58 -22.98 37.14
N ASN A 44 -12.95 -21.91 37.62
CA ASN A 44 -13.60 -20.95 38.50
C ASN A 44 -14.55 -20.05 37.69
N ARG A 45 -15.64 -19.64 38.33
CA ARG A 45 -16.70 -18.80 37.75
C ARG A 45 -16.68 -17.41 38.36
N PHE A 46 -16.85 -16.40 37.51
CA PHE A 46 -16.83 -14.98 37.87
C PHE A 46 -18.21 -14.37 37.58
N TYR A 47 -18.86 -13.79 38.59
CA TYR A 47 -20.14 -13.09 38.47
C TYR A 47 -19.94 -11.60 38.78
N ILE A 48 -20.08 -10.76 37.76
CA ILE A 48 -19.82 -9.32 37.84
C ILE A 48 -21.13 -8.59 37.51
N SER A 49 -21.76 -7.98 38.52
CA SER A 49 -23.07 -7.33 38.39
C SER A 49 -23.03 -5.85 38.79
N ASN A 50 -23.77 -5.01 38.08
CA ASN A 50 -23.94 -3.58 38.39
C ASN A 50 -22.60 -2.83 38.57
N CYS A 51 -21.54 -3.24 37.85
CA CYS A 51 -20.20 -2.68 38.01
C CYS A 51 -19.87 -1.63 36.95
N SER A 52 -18.97 -0.72 37.29
CA SER A 52 -18.53 0.38 36.42
C SER A 52 -17.01 0.46 36.34
N PHE A 53 -16.46 0.40 35.13
CA PHE A 53 -15.02 0.57 34.86
C PHE A 53 -14.83 1.87 34.09
N ALA A 54 -14.39 2.92 34.79
CA ALA A 54 -14.34 4.28 34.25
C ALA A 54 -12.94 4.90 34.31
N GLU A 55 -12.52 5.52 33.21
CA GLU A 55 -11.27 6.30 33.13
C GLU A 55 -10.01 5.49 33.52
N ASN A 56 -10.03 4.17 33.36
CA ASN A 56 -8.88 3.33 33.65
C ASN A 56 -7.92 3.27 32.45
N THR A 57 -6.64 3.01 32.72
CA THR A 57 -5.59 2.93 31.69
C THR A 57 -4.77 1.66 31.84
N ALA A 58 -4.54 0.95 30.74
CA ALA A 58 -3.57 -0.15 30.62
C ALA A 58 -3.21 -0.38 29.14
N GLU A 59 -2.06 -0.99 28.84
CA GLU A 59 -1.74 -1.36 27.45
C GLU A 59 -2.81 -2.29 26.84
N TRP A 60 -3.27 -3.28 27.61
CA TRP A 60 -4.20 -4.32 27.16
C TRP A 60 -5.45 -4.37 28.04
N GLY A 61 -6.65 -4.11 27.51
CA GLY A 61 -7.85 -4.14 28.33
C GLY A 61 -7.88 -2.98 29.33
N GLY A 62 -7.95 -1.73 28.84
CA GLY A 62 -7.82 -0.52 29.65
C GLY A 62 -8.77 -0.50 30.85
N GLY A 63 -10.03 -0.87 30.67
CA GLY A 63 -10.98 -1.11 31.76
C GLY A 63 -10.78 -2.47 32.41
N THR A 64 -10.93 -3.54 31.61
CA THR A 64 -10.84 -4.92 32.09
C THR A 64 -10.03 -5.81 31.16
N SER A 65 -9.32 -6.78 31.72
CA SER A 65 -8.66 -7.84 30.94
C SER A 65 -9.14 -9.21 31.41
N LEU A 66 -9.62 -10.02 30.46
CA LEU A 66 -10.00 -11.40 30.67
C LEU A 66 -8.92 -12.31 30.09
N ILE A 67 -8.45 -13.25 30.89
CA ILE A 67 -7.43 -14.20 30.47
C ILE A 67 -7.88 -15.64 30.78
N GLY A 68 -7.89 -16.48 29.75
CA GLY A 68 -8.22 -17.90 29.90
C GLY A 68 -7.14 -18.78 29.31
N THR A 69 -7.05 -20.03 29.77
CA THR A 69 -6.38 -21.10 29.01
C THR A 69 -7.40 -21.89 28.21
N THR A 70 -6.92 -22.42 27.10
CA THR A 70 -7.56 -23.46 26.29
C THR A 70 -8.10 -24.64 27.12
N ILE A 71 -9.33 -25.11 26.84
CA ILE A 71 -9.96 -26.27 27.52
C ILE A 71 -10.28 -27.34 26.47
N PRO A 72 -9.59 -28.49 26.47
CA PRO A 72 -9.90 -29.58 25.55
C PRO A 72 -11.28 -30.17 25.83
N ARG A 73 -12.17 -30.13 24.83
CA ARG A 73 -13.55 -30.71 24.85
C ARG A 73 -13.61 -32.20 25.23
N LYS A 74 -12.50 -32.94 25.11
CA LYS A 74 -12.41 -34.39 25.37
C LYS A 74 -11.81 -34.76 26.73
N CYS A 75 -11.34 -33.80 27.52
CA CYS A 75 -10.54 -34.12 28.69
C CYS A 75 -10.91 -33.24 29.90
N ALA A 76 -12.07 -33.52 30.49
CA ALA A 76 -12.34 -33.24 31.88
C ALA A 76 -13.65 -33.91 32.30
N LYS A 77 -13.83 -34.08 33.60
CA LYS A 77 -15.08 -34.41 34.30
C LYS A 77 -16.19 -33.36 34.12
N HIS A 78 -16.16 -32.57 33.04
CA HIS A 78 -17.15 -31.56 32.71
C HIS A 78 -18.29 -32.22 31.93
N THR A 79 -19.45 -32.34 32.57
CA THR A 79 -20.70 -32.81 31.94
C THR A 79 -21.38 -31.72 31.10
N ASP A 80 -20.95 -30.45 31.23
CA ASP A 80 -21.51 -29.33 30.49
C ASP A 80 -20.76 -29.13 29.15
N PRO A 81 -21.47 -29.09 28.01
CA PRO A 81 -20.87 -28.85 26.69
C PRO A 81 -20.16 -27.49 26.55
N PHE A 82 -20.37 -26.52 27.45
CA PHE A 82 -19.70 -25.22 27.44
C PHE A 82 -19.25 -24.77 28.84
N VAL A 83 -17.96 -24.50 29.02
CA VAL A 83 -17.45 -23.99 30.31
C VAL A 83 -17.46 -22.47 30.32
N THR A 84 -18.66 -21.91 30.50
CA THR A 84 -18.86 -20.47 30.66
C THR A 84 -18.24 -19.96 31.97
N GLN A 85 -17.33 -18.98 31.90
CA GLN A 85 -16.52 -18.53 33.05
C GLN A 85 -16.84 -17.13 33.58
N PHE A 86 -17.29 -16.18 32.74
CA PHE A 86 -17.35 -14.76 33.11
C PHE A 86 -18.72 -14.11 32.87
N TYR A 87 -19.59 -14.10 33.86
CA TYR A 87 -20.92 -13.52 33.74
C TYR A 87 -20.91 -12.02 34.03
N PHE A 88 -21.32 -11.21 33.05
CA PHE A 88 -21.50 -9.76 33.24
C PHE A 88 -22.99 -9.38 33.19
N TYR A 89 -23.44 -8.59 34.16
CA TYR A 89 -24.82 -8.13 34.24
C TYR A 89 -24.89 -6.64 34.57
N ARG A 90 -25.51 -5.82 33.70
CA ARG A 90 -25.68 -4.37 33.92
C ARG A 90 -24.36 -3.64 34.19
N CYS A 91 -23.31 -3.99 33.46
CA CYS A 91 -21.98 -3.41 33.60
C CYS A 91 -21.69 -2.35 32.53
N ARG A 92 -20.86 -1.36 32.87
CA ARG A 92 -20.47 -0.28 31.96
C ARG A 92 -18.97 -0.02 31.95
N TRP A 93 -18.44 0.30 30.76
CA TRP A 93 -17.07 0.71 30.52
C TRP A 93 -17.05 2.08 29.86
N LEU A 94 -16.52 3.08 30.57
CA LEU A 94 -16.60 4.48 30.17
C LEU A 94 -15.21 5.11 30.10
N LYS A 95 -14.86 5.72 28.96
CA LYS A 95 -13.66 6.57 28.83
C LYS A 95 -12.35 5.88 29.25
N ASN A 96 -12.26 4.56 29.11
CA ASN A 96 -11.01 3.85 29.37
C ASN A 96 -10.04 4.06 28.20
N VAL A 97 -8.75 3.96 28.50
CA VAL A 97 -7.67 4.13 27.53
C VAL A 97 -6.82 2.87 27.50
N GLY A 98 -6.49 2.41 26.30
CA GLY A 98 -5.48 1.37 26.14
C GLY A 98 -4.85 1.36 24.77
N ASN A 99 -3.81 0.54 24.60
CA ASN A 99 -3.21 0.33 23.29
C ASN A 99 -4.02 -0.69 22.48
N VAL A 100 -4.59 -1.69 23.16
CA VAL A 100 -5.43 -2.73 22.56
C VAL A 100 -6.62 -3.04 23.47
N GLY A 101 -7.85 -2.97 22.95
CA GLY A 101 -9.07 -3.27 23.72
C GLY A 101 -9.30 -2.29 24.86
N ALA A 102 -9.56 -1.01 24.57
CA ALA A 102 -9.53 0.02 25.62
C ALA A 102 -10.57 -0.20 26.72
N ALA A 103 -11.75 -0.76 26.42
CA ALA A 103 -12.69 -1.18 27.45
C ALA A 103 -12.36 -2.57 27.99
N MET A 104 -12.31 -3.57 27.11
CA MET A 104 -12.11 -4.95 27.48
C MET A 104 -11.21 -5.68 26.49
N GLY A 105 -10.21 -6.38 27.03
CA GLY A 105 -9.31 -7.23 26.28
C GLY A 105 -9.47 -8.70 26.64
N LEU A 106 -9.71 -9.56 25.65
CA LEU A 106 -9.92 -11.00 25.81
C LEU A 106 -8.73 -11.75 25.22
N TYR A 107 -8.01 -12.48 26.07
CA TYR A 107 -6.74 -13.11 25.73
C TYR A 107 -6.72 -14.60 26.06
N ILE A 108 -6.00 -15.35 25.22
CA ILE A 108 -5.69 -16.76 25.45
C ILE A 108 -4.25 -16.86 25.96
N TYR A 109 -4.07 -17.48 27.14
CA TYR A 109 -2.76 -17.77 27.68
C TYR A 109 -2.17 -18.98 26.94
N ASN A 110 -1.15 -18.71 26.13
CA ASN A 110 -0.62 -19.56 25.06
C ASN A 110 0.05 -20.86 25.56
N LYS A 111 -0.74 -21.89 25.89
CA LYS A 111 -0.27 -23.24 26.33
C LYS A 111 -0.70 -24.42 25.42
N ASN A 112 -0.91 -24.19 24.12
CA ASN A 112 -1.11 -25.16 23.02
C ASN A 112 -2.55 -25.58 22.63
N GLU A 113 -2.66 -25.75 21.30
CA GLU A 113 -3.51 -26.48 20.32
C GLU A 113 -5.00 -26.83 20.53
N ASP A 114 -5.58 -26.88 21.74
CA ASP A 114 -6.94 -27.42 21.96
C ASP A 114 -8.07 -26.37 22.10
N GLN A 115 -7.98 -25.33 21.28
CA GLN A 115 -8.84 -24.15 21.12
C GLN A 115 -10.25 -24.08 21.77
N ILE A 116 -10.34 -23.48 22.96
CA ILE A 116 -11.53 -22.73 23.44
C ILE A 116 -11.02 -21.45 24.13
N GLY A 117 -11.45 -20.28 23.66
CA GLY A 117 -11.01 -18.98 24.15
C GLY A 117 -11.95 -18.42 25.22
N PRO A 118 -11.62 -17.29 25.87
CA PRO A 118 -12.54 -16.62 26.78
C PRO A 118 -13.79 -16.14 26.04
N GLU A 119 -14.96 -16.44 26.58
CA GLU A 119 -16.27 -15.96 26.11
C GLU A 119 -16.78 -14.83 27.01
N ILE A 120 -17.64 -13.97 26.45
CA ILE A 120 -18.48 -13.01 27.16
C ILE A 120 -19.91 -13.57 27.19
N PRO A 121 -20.28 -14.36 28.21
CA PRO A 121 -21.63 -14.87 28.35
C PRO A 121 -22.60 -13.82 28.86
N PHE A 122 -23.78 -13.83 28.25
CA PHE A 122 -24.94 -13.07 28.66
C PHE A 122 -25.90 -13.94 29.47
N ARG A 123 -26.56 -13.33 30.44
CA ARG A 123 -27.78 -13.86 31.06
C ARG A 123 -28.98 -13.11 30.49
N GLU A 124 -30.16 -13.68 30.68
CA GLU A 124 -31.42 -13.00 30.42
C GLU A 124 -31.44 -11.61 31.10
N ASN A 125 -31.95 -10.61 30.40
CA ASN A 125 -31.94 -9.19 30.76
C ASN A 125 -30.55 -8.54 30.98
N ALA A 126 -29.45 -9.14 30.49
CA ALA A 126 -28.13 -8.53 30.62
C ALA A 126 -27.99 -7.29 29.73
N LYS A 127 -27.48 -6.19 30.30
CA LYS A 127 -27.16 -4.96 29.57
C LYS A 127 -25.70 -4.57 29.76
N LEU A 128 -24.90 -4.55 28.69
CA LEU A 128 -23.51 -4.08 28.71
C LEU A 128 -23.38 -2.81 27.88
N THR A 129 -22.61 -1.84 28.36
CA THR A 129 -22.40 -0.56 27.66
C THR A 129 -20.93 -0.20 27.60
N PHE A 130 -20.45 0.07 26.39
CA PHE A 130 -19.09 0.48 26.08
C PHE A 130 -19.12 1.85 25.44
N GLU A 131 -18.74 2.88 26.20
CA GLU A 131 -18.91 4.27 25.80
C GLU A 131 -17.61 5.06 25.87
N ALA A 132 -17.31 5.80 24.79
CA ALA A 132 -16.23 6.78 24.71
C ALA A 132 -14.83 6.23 25.07
N ASN A 133 -14.60 4.93 24.90
CA ASN A 133 -13.29 4.32 25.14
C ASN A 133 -12.35 4.63 23.96
N LYS A 134 -11.07 4.84 24.25
CA LYS A 134 -10.08 5.30 23.26
C LYS A 134 -8.89 4.35 23.21
N CYS A 135 -8.56 3.91 22.00
CA CYS A 135 -7.48 3.00 21.71
C CYS A 135 -6.45 3.62 20.75
N GLU A 136 -5.18 3.26 20.90
CA GLU A 136 -4.07 3.72 20.04
C GLU A 136 -3.76 2.78 18.87
N ASP A 137 -4.05 1.47 18.97
CA ASP A 137 -3.85 0.50 17.88
C ASP A 137 -5.19 -0.09 17.40
N LYS A 138 -5.84 -0.93 18.22
CA LYS A 138 -7.04 -1.68 17.79
C LYS A 138 -8.00 -2.09 18.89
N GLY A 139 -9.29 -2.15 18.54
CA GLY A 139 -10.37 -2.51 19.47
C GLY A 139 -10.69 -1.38 20.44
N GLY A 140 -11.44 -0.38 19.98
CA GLY A 140 -11.76 0.79 20.79
C GLY A 140 -12.59 0.45 22.03
N ALA A 141 -13.53 -0.49 21.94
CA ALA A 141 -14.13 -1.11 23.11
C ALA A 141 -13.54 -2.50 23.36
N LEU A 142 -13.81 -3.44 22.46
CA LEU A 142 -13.40 -4.84 22.61
C LEU A 142 -12.20 -5.14 21.73
N TYR A 143 -11.22 -5.82 22.32
CA TYR A 143 -10.25 -6.61 21.57
C TYR A 143 -10.41 -8.08 21.95
N ILE A 144 -10.61 -8.92 20.95
CA ILE A 144 -10.84 -10.35 21.14
C ILE A 144 -9.82 -11.14 20.35
N GLN A 145 -9.00 -11.91 21.06
CA GLN A 145 -8.22 -12.96 20.46
C GLN A 145 -9.08 -14.22 20.35
N ALA A 146 -9.73 -14.41 19.20
CA ALA A 146 -10.55 -15.58 18.95
C ALA A 146 -9.70 -16.86 19.01
N PRO A 147 -10.21 -17.95 19.61
CA PRO A 147 -9.59 -19.26 19.49
C PRO A 147 -9.55 -19.67 18.00
N GLY A 148 -8.53 -20.42 17.61
CA GLY A 148 -8.47 -20.96 16.24
C GLY A 148 -9.68 -21.84 15.88
N PRO A 149 -9.75 -22.38 14.65
CA PRO A 149 -10.75 -23.36 14.24
C PRO A 149 -10.44 -24.75 14.84
N PRO A 150 -11.35 -25.38 15.63
CA PRO A 150 -11.03 -26.58 16.39
C PRO A 150 -10.43 -27.64 15.46
N LEU A 151 -9.40 -28.36 15.91
CA LEU A 151 -8.88 -29.52 15.18
C LEU A 151 -9.97 -30.59 15.14
N VAL A 152 -10.86 -30.50 14.16
CA VAL A 152 -11.80 -31.57 13.84
C VAL A 152 -11.02 -32.68 13.17
N SER A 153 -10.98 -33.85 13.81
CA SER A 153 -10.53 -35.07 13.16
C SER A 153 -11.34 -35.26 11.87
N PHE A 154 -10.66 -35.59 10.76
CA PHE A 154 -11.20 -35.71 9.39
C PHE A 154 -12.47 -36.57 9.22
N ASN A 155 -12.94 -37.26 10.27
CA ASN A 155 -14.04 -38.21 10.21
C ASN A 155 -15.13 -38.01 11.29
N SER A 156 -15.11 -36.90 12.03
CA SER A 156 -16.18 -36.58 12.99
C SER A 156 -17.21 -35.66 12.34
N THR A 157 -18.33 -36.22 11.90
CA THR A 157 -19.63 -35.54 11.68
C THR A 157 -20.25 -35.08 13.01
N GLY A 158 -19.42 -34.54 13.90
CA GLY A 158 -19.79 -34.16 15.26
C GLY A 158 -20.40 -32.77 15.29
N THR A 159 -21.72 -32.73 15.22
CA THR A 159 -22.64 -31.71 15.80
C THR A 159 -22.14 -30.25 15.87
N ASN A 160 -22.75 -29.44 15.00
CA ASN A 160 -22.97 -27.98 15.05
C ASN A 160 -22.70 -27.29 16.39
N ILE A 161 -21.44 -26.96 16.70
CA ILE A 161 -21.15 -25.99 17.76
C ILE A 161 -20.07 -25.05 17.25
N TYR A 162 -20.49 -23.94 16.68
CA TYR A 162 -19.63 -22.82 16.31
C TYR A 162 -19.78 -21.77 17.40
N THR A 163 -18.94 -21.86 18.43
CA THR A 163 -19.03 -20.96 19.58
C THR A 163 -18.41 -19.62 19.20
N CYS A 164 -19.25 -18.57 19.16
CA CYS A 164 -18.76 -17.22 19.05
C CYS A 164 -18.19 -16.74 20.39
N PHE A 165 -17.45 -15.63 20.40
CA PHE A 165 -16.95 -15.02 21.63
C PHE A 165 -18.06 -14.43 22.53
N PHE A 166 -19.29 -14.33 22.01
CA PHE A 166 -20.48 -14.07 22.80
C PHE A 166 -21.20 -15.39 23.10
N GLY A 167 -21.60 -15.60 24.35
CA GLY A 167 -22.38 -16.76 24.80
C GLY A 167 -23.68 -16.35 25.47
N TYR A 168 -24.63 -17.28 25.66
CA TYR A 168 -25.90 -17.01 26.35
C TYR A 168 -26.30 -18.15 27.27
N SER A 169 -27.05 -17.83 28.33
CA SER A 169 -27.50 -18.81 29.32
C SER A 169 -28.41 -19.90 28.73
N ASN A 170 -29.22 -19.57 27.71
CA ASN A 170 -29.98 -20.58 26.96
C ASN A 170 -29.24 -20.94 25.66
N GLN A 171 -28.61 -22.11 25.67
CA GLN A 171 -27.73 -22.57 24.57
C GLN A 171 -28.48 -22.93 23.29
N SER A 172 -29.78 -23.22 23.39
CA SER A 172 -30.62 -23.58 22.24
C SER A 172 -31.27 -22.37 21.56
N ALA A 173 -31.17 -21.19 22.17
CA ALA A 173 -31.75 -19.97 21.63
C ALA A 173 -30.87 -19.40 20.51
N ASP A 174 -31.51 -19.01 19.40
CA ASP A 174 -30.83 -18.28 18.33
C ASP A 174 -30.36 -16.90 18.84
N TYR A 175 -29.27 -16.38 18.26
CA TYR A 175 -28.71 -15.08 18.66
C TYR A 175 -29.74 -13.94 18.65
N ASP A 176 -30.76 -13.97 17.78
CA ASP A 176 -31.79 -12.92 17.73
C ASP A 176 -32.87 -13.06 18.80
N ASP A 177 -32.94 -14.23 19.45
CA ASP A 177 -33.85 -14.53 20.56
C ASP A 177 -33.22 -14.22 21.93
N TRP A 178 -31.95 -13.81 21.96
CA TRP A 178 -31.26 -13.48 23.20
C TRP A 178 -31.85 -12.22 23.82
N ASP A 179 -32.40 -12.35 25.03
CA ASP A 179 -32.82 -11.23 25.84
C ASP A 179 -31.60 -10.60 26.54
N ALA A 180 -30.77 -9.95 25.74
CA ALA A 180 -29.60 -9.21 26.19
C ALA A 180 -29.45 -7.93 25.36
N THR A 181 -28.59 -7.03 25.79
CA THR A 181 -28.26 -5.83 25.01
C THR A 181 -26.81 -5.42 25.25
N VAL A 182 -26.06 -5.27 24.17
CA VAL A 182 -24.69 -4.73 24.15
C VAL A 182 -24.71 -3.44 23.35
N ILE A 183 -24.20 -2.36 23.94
CA ILE A 183 -24.22 -1.04 23.33
C ILE A 183 -22.79 -0.55 23.14
N PHE A 184 -22.44 -0.19 21.91
CA PHE A 184 -21.20 0.48 21.54
C PHE A 184 -21.51 1.92 21.12
N LYS A 185 -20.86 2.88 21.76
CA LYS A 185 -21.11 4.30 21.54
C LYS A 185 -19.83 5.12 21.63
N ASP A 186 -19.59 5.99 20.65
CA ASP A 186 -18.50 6.98 20.66
C ASP A 186 -17.08 6.42 20.92
N ASN A 187 -16.84 5.13 20.72
CA ASN A 187 -15.53 4.51 20.90
C ASN A 187 -14.60 4.89 19.73
N LYS A 188 -13.29 4.94 19.99
CA LYS A 188 -12.28 5.39 19.03
C LYS A 188 -11.11 4.41 18.97
N ALA A 189 -10.76 3.99 17.75
CA ALA A 189 -9.56 3.23 17.44
C ALA A 189 -9.18 3.43 15.97
N PRO A 190 -7.90 3.26 15.58
CA PRO A 190 -7.50 3.13 14.18
C PRO A 190 -8.19 1.97 13.47
N GLN A 191 -8.31 0.82 14.14
CA GLN A 191 -8.99 -0.38 13.61
C GLN A 191 -9.99 -0.93 14.63
N GLY A 192 -11.24 -1.13 14.18
CA GLY A 192 -12.32 -1.69 15.01
C GLY A 192 -12.70 -0.76 16.16
N LYS A 193 -13.41 0.33 15.87
CA LYS A 193 -13.79 1.34 16.88
C LYS A 193 -14.59 0.72 18.02
N ALA A 194 -15.55 -0.15 17.71
CA ALA A 194 -16.27 -0.93 18.70
C ALA A 194 -15.54 -2.25 18.97
N ILE A 195 -15.34 -3.07 17.94
CA ILE A 195 -14.85 -4.44 18.09
C ILE A 195 -13.68 -4.68 17.15
N TYR A 196 -12.58 -5.16 17.71
CA TYR A 196 -11.56 -5.86 16.94
C TYR A 196 -11.54 -7.33 17.37
N VAL A 197 -11.58 -8.25 16.40
CA VAL A 197 -11.46 -9.69 16.67
C VAL A 197 -10.54 -10.33 15.65
N THR A 198 -9.68 -11.26 16.08
CA THR A 198 -8.70 -11.90 15.18
C THR A 198 -9.36 -12.70 14.03
N THR A 199 -10.55 -13.26 14.24
CA THR A 199 -11.37 -13.88 13.18
C THR A 199 -12.84 -13.99 13.59
N LEU A 200 -13.75 -13.82 12.62
CA LEU A 200 -15.19 -14.09 12.72
C LEU A 200 -15.55 -15.45 12.13
N LYS A 201 -14.59 -16.21 11.58
CA LYS A 201 -14.77 -17.56 11.01
C LYS A 201 -15.18 -18.65 12.01
N THR A 202 -15.65 -18.30 13.19
CA THR A 202 -16.28 -19.25 14.13
C THR A 202 -17.62 -18.73 14.63
N CYS A 203 -18.06 -17.56 14.17
CA CYS A 203 -19.25 -16.86 14.61
C CYS A 203 -20.28 -16.81 13.46
N TRP A 204 -20.95 -17.92 13.16
CA TRP A 204 -22.05 -17.95 12.18
C TRP A 204 -23.17 -18.88 12.64
N LYS A 205 -24.37 -18.68 12.11
CA LYS A 205 -25.53 -19.53 12.40
C LYS A 205 -25.52 -20.81 11.55
N PRO A 206 -26.09 -21.94 12.03
CA PRO A 206 -26.32 -23.11 11.19
C PRO A 206 -27.09 -22.72 9.92
N GLY A 207 -26.56 -23.07 8.74
CA GLY A 207 -27.14 -22.69 7.45
C GLY A 207 -26.54 -21.43 6.82
N GLU A 208 -25.75 -20.64 7.57
CA GLU A 208 -24.95 -19.54 7.01
C GLU A 208 -23.60 -20.02 6.49
N SER A 209 -22.95 -19.19 5.68
CA SER A 209 -21.62 -19.46 5.14
C SER A 209 -20.57 -18.58 5.81
N ARG A 210 -19.29 -18.97 5.70
CA ARG A 210 -18.18 -18.16 6.23
C ARG A 210 -18.07 -16.77 5.61
N GLN A 211 -18.52 -16.61 4.36
CA GLN A 211 -18.40 -15.38 3.58
C GLN A 211 -19.66 -14.50 3.67
N ASN A 212 -20.81 -15.12 3.93
CA ASN A 212 -22.09 -14.45 4.06
C ASN A 212 -22.78 -14.97 5.32
N ASN A 213 -22.69 -14.18 6.39
CA ASN A 213 -23.26 -14.47 7.71
C ASN A 213 -23.76 -13.17 8.38
N SER A 214 -24.61 -13.34 9.38
CA SER A 214 -25.23 -12.26 10.15
C SER A 214 -24.41 -11.80 11.36
N VAL A 215 -23.12 -12.17 11.44
CA VAL A 215 -22.31 -11.93 12.64
C VAL A 215 -22.33 -10.47 13.05
N LEU A 216 -22.54 -10.20 14.35
CA LEU A 216 -22.64 -8.86 14.93
C LEU A 216 -23.77 -7.98 14.38
N ARG A 217 -24.62 -8.48 13.48
CA ARG A 217 -25.88 -7.84 13.05
C ARG A 217 -27.09 -8.30 13.87
N TRP A 218 -26.84 -9.11 14.90
CA TRP A 218 -27.86 -9.66 15.79
C TRP A 218 -28.55 -8.57 16.61
N LYS A 219 -29.83 -8.77 16.91
CA LYS A 219 -30.70 -7.80 17.58
C LYS A 219 -30.15 -7.22 18.89
N PHE A 220 -29.41 -8.03 19.66
CA PHE A 220 -28.86 -7.63 20.95
C PHE A 220 -27.62 -6.72 20.82
N VAL A 221 -26.96 -6.66 19.65
CA VAL A 221 -25.77 -5.86 19.43
C VAL A 221 -26.16 -4.52 18.80
N LYS A 222 -25.84 -3.41 19.47
CA LYS A 222 -26.21 -2.05 19.03
C LYS A 222 -24.96 -1.19 18.86
N PHE A 223 -24.81 -0.63 17.66
CA PHE A 223 -23.80 0.39 17.35
C PHE A 223 -24.51 1.74 17.22
N GLU A 224 -24.39 2.62 18.20
CA GLU A 224 -25.09 3.92 18.17
C GLU A 224 -24.53 4.88 17.11
N ASN A 225 -23.27 4.67 16.69
CA ASN A 225 -22.65 5.44 15.63
C ASN A 225 -23.11 5.04 14.22
N LEU A 226 -23.84 3.92 14.09
CA LEU A 226 -24.33 3.41 12.82
C LEU A 226 -25.85 3.58 12.71
N PRO A 227 -26.40 3.78 11.50
CA PRO A 227 -27.84 3.75 11.31
C PRO A 227 -28.39 2.35 11.60
N ALA A 228 -29.66 2.25 12.01
CA ALA A 228 -30.29 0.98 12.39
C ALA A 228 -30.19 -0.13 11.31
N ASN A 229 -30.19 0.25 10.02
CA ASN A 229 -30.07 -0.66 8.89
C ASN A 229 -28.77 -0.42 8.10
N PHE A 230 -27.62 -0.52 8.78
CA PHE A 230 -26.33 -0.34 8.12
C PHE A 230 -25.97 -1.54 7.21
N SER A 231 -25.45 -1.26 6.02
CA SER A 231 -24.92 -2.28 5.11
C SER A 231 -23.47 -2.66 5.41
N ASN A 232 -22.66 -1.73 5.92
CA ASN A 232 -21.26 -1.96 6.32
C ASN A 232 -21.01 -1.38 7.72
N PHE A 233 -20.17 -2.08 8.50
CA PHE A 233 -19.73 -1.66 9.83
C PHE A 233 -18.92 -0.35 9.84
N SER A 234 -18.48 0.19 8.70
CA SER A 234 -17.86 1.53 8.60
C SER A 234 -16.68 1.75 9.57
N GLY A 235 -15.88 0.69 9.77
CA GLY A 235 -14.76 0.66 10.71
C GLY A 235 -15.12 0.45 12.19
N GLU A 236 -16.39 0.29 12.55
CA GLU A 236 -16.81 -0.11 13.91
C GLU A 236 -16.30 -1.51 14.26
N VAL A 237 -16.33 -2.42 13.29
CA VAL A 237 -15.81 -3.78 13.40
C VAL A 237 -14.61 -3.93 12.47
N ALA A 238 -13.53 -4.53 12.97
CA ALA A 238 -12.37 -4.90 12.15
C ALA A 238 -11.83 -6.27 12.56
N THR A 239 -11.18 -6.95 11.62
CA THR A 239 -10.51 -8.24 11.89
C THR A 239 -9.10 -8.30 11.33
N ASP A 240 -8.38 -9.40 11.59
CA ASP A 240 -7.09 -9.61 10.93
C ASP A 240 -7.28 -9.74 9.41
N PRO A 241 -6.24 -9.41 8.61
CA PRO A 241 -6.29 -9.59 7.17
C PRO A 241 -6.76 -11.01 6.78
N MET A 242 -7.69 -11.09 5.83
CA MET A 242 -8.18 -12.32 5.22
C MET A 242 -7.78 -12.47 3.74
N TYR A 243 -7.63 -11.36 3.00
CA TYR A 243 -7.24 -11.43 1.60
C TYR A 243 -6.27 -10.33 1.19
N ILE A 244 -5.45 -10.67 0.19
CA ILE A 244 -4.42 -9.80 -0.40
C ILE A 244 -4.84 -9.47 -1.84
N LYS A 245 -5.19 -8.21 -2.09
CA LYS A 245 -5.40 -7.68 -3.43
C LYS A 245 -4.10 -7.06 -3.94
N HIS A 246 -3.77 -7.33 -5.20
CA HIS A 246 -2.54 -6.84 -5.82
C HIS A 246 -2.78 -6.58 -7.31
N GLU A 247 -1.94 -5.70 -7.88
CA GLU A 247 -1.89 -5.48 -9.31
C GLU A 247 -0.72 -6.24 -9.93
N LYS A 248 -1.00 -7.06 -10.95
CA LYS A 248 0.04 -7.87 -11.61
C LYS A 248 1.05 -6.99 -12.36
N GLY A 249 0.59 -5.87 -12.93
CA GLY A 249 1.42 -4.96 -13.73
C GLY A 249 2.56 -4.32 -12.93
N ASP A 250 2.38 -4.14 -11.62
CA ASP A 250 3.35 -3.48 -10.75
C ASP A 250 4.65 -4.28 -10.59
N TRP A 251 4.62 -5.58 -10.89
CA TRP A 251 5.78 -6.48 -10.78
C TRP A 251 6.55 -6.63 -12.08
N GLN A 252 6.23 -5.84 -13.10
CA GLN A 252 6.99 -5.77 -14.35
C GLN A 252 7.98 -4.59 -14.30
N VAL A 253 9.15 -4.83 -13.72
CA VAL A 253 10.14 -3.80 -13.36
C VAL A 253 11.50 -4.09 -13.98
N ALA A 254 12.32 -3.06 -14.16
CA ALA A 254 13.70 -3.20 -14.60
C ALA A 254 14.61 -3.64 -13.42
N PRO A 255 15.71 -4.37 -13.68
CA PRO A 255 16.68 -4.72 -12.64
C PRO A 255 17.23 -3.47 -11.91
N GLY A 256 17.14 -3.42 -10.59
CA GLY A 256 17.60 -2.30 -9.76
C GLY A 256 16.64 -1.10 -9.70
N GLU A 257 15.48 -1.18 -10.35
CA GLU A 257 14.42 -0.17 -10.25
C GLU A 257 13.83 -0.16 -8.84
N VAL A 258 13.68 1.04 -8.25
CA VAL A 258 12.95 1.21 -6.99
C VAL A 258 11.49 1.53 -7.32
N PHE A 259 10.57 0.68 -6.87
CA PHE A 259 9.15 0.80 -7.15
C PHE A 259 8.28 0.54 -5.91
N ASN A 260 7.02 0.95 -6.01
CA ASN A 260 6.03 0.89 -4.93
C ASN A 260 4.80 0.11 -5.42
N PRO A 261 4.77 -1.23 -5.29
CA PRO A 261 3.66 -2.03 -5.78
C PRO A 261 2.40 -1.83 -4.93
N SER A 262 1.25 -1.85 -5.58
CA SER A 262 -0.07 -1.74 -5.00
C SER A 262 -0.46 -3.09 -4.39
N VAL A 263 -0.45 -3.15 -3.06
CA VAL A 263 -0.82 -4.33 -2.29
C VAL A 263 -1.72 -3.89 -1.15
N GLN A 264 -2.98 -4.33 -1.22
CA GLN A 264 -4.01 -4.01 -0.25
C GLN A 264 -4.39 -5.25 0.53
N LEU A 265 -4.42 -5.11 1.85
CA LEU A 265 -4.93 -6.13 2.75
C LEU A 265 -6.35 -5.76 3.13
N PHE A 266 -7.21 -6.76 3.21
CA PHE A 266 -8.58 -6.60 3.62
C PHE A 266 -8.95 -7.65 4.65
N ASP A 267 -9.82 -7.26 5.56
CA ASP A 267 -10.31 -8.11 6.65
C ASP A 267 -11.57 -8.90 6.27
N GLU A 268 -12.13 -9.66 7.21
CA GLU A 268 -13.31 -10.51 6.98
C GLU A 268 -14.63 -9.74 6.74
N VAL A 269 -14.66 -8.43 7.04
CA VAL A 269 -15.81 -7.55 6.82
C VAL A 269 -15.56 -6.54 5.68
N GLU A 270 -14.56 -6.85 4.84
CA GLU A 270 -14.16 -6.09 3.64
C GLU A 270 -13.61 -4.67 3.90
N ASN A 271 -13.14 -4.39 5.12
CA ASN A 271 -12.42 -3.14 5.39
C ASN A 271 -10.96 -3.25 4.94
N PRO A 272 -10.38 -2.17 4.38
CA PRO A 272 -8.94 -2.12 4.15
C PRO A 272 -8.20 -2.05 5.50
N VAL A 273 -7.21 -2.93 5.67
CA VAL A 273 -6.42 -3.02 6.90
C VAL A 273 -4.93 -2.90 6.61
N SER A 274 -4.17 -2.45 7.61
CA SER A 274 -2.71 -2.41 7.52
C SER A 274 -2.11 -3.68 8.10
N GLY A 275 -0.99 -4.13 7.53
CA GLY A 275 -0.32 -5.36 7.99
C GLY A 275 1.07 -5.53 7.41
N ILE A 276 1.83 -6.47 7.97
CA ILE A 276 3.19 -6.78 7.52
C ILE A 276 3.15 -7.89 6.48
N ILE A 277 3.81 -7.68 5.35
CA ILE A 277 3.92 -8.65 4.26
C ILE A 277 5.38 -9.08 4.10
N ASP A 278 5.62 -10.38 4.19
CA ASP A 278 6.85 -11.05 3.79
C ASP A 278 6.81 -11.35 2.28
N ILE A 279 7.81 -10.86 1.56
CA ILE A 279 7.93 -11.01 0.10
C ILE A 279 9.00 -12.04 -0.21
N VAL A 280 8.60 -13.14 -0.83
CA VAL A 280 9.50 -14.20 -1.27
C VAL A 280 9.51 -14.27 -2.79
N ILE A 281 10.67 -14.02 -3.39
CA ILE A 281 10.86 -14.16 -4.83
C ILE A 281 11.22 -15.61 -5.15
N LYS A 282 10.41 -16.24 -6.00
CA LYS A 282 10.66 -17.59 -6.51
C LYS A 282 11.29 -17.51 -7.89
N SER A 283 12.60 -17.43 -7.91
CA SER A 283 13.43 -17.60 -9.10
C SER A 283 14.88 -17.82 -8.69
N PRO A 284 15.65 -18.66 -9.39
CA PRO A 284 17.10 -18.75 -9.18
C PRO A 284 17.85 -17.51 -9.71
N LYS A 285 17.23 -16.75 -10.63
CA LYS A 285 17.87 -15.64 -11.37
C LYS A 285 17.45 -14.25 -10.91
N VAL A 286 16.46 -14.14 -10.03
CA VAL A 286 15.90 -12.87 -9.56
C VAL A 286 15.88 -12.87 -8.04
N LYS A 287 16.38 -11.79 -7.43
CA LYS A 287 16.49 -11.65 -5.98
C LYS A 287 15.96 -10.30 -5.53
N LEU A 288 15.50 -10.26 -4.28
CA LEU A 288 15.16 -9.02 -3.61
C LEU A 288 16.45 -8.33 -3.17
N VAL A 289 16.61 -7.04 -3.49
CA VAL A 289 17.80 -6.25 -3.13
C VAL A 289 17.73 -5.76 -1.68
N ASN A 290 16.52 -5.52 -1.18
CA ASN A 290 16.28 -5.02 0.16
C ASN A 290 16.87 -5.97 1.24
N PRO A 291 17.40 -5.42 2.35
CA PRO A 291 17.99 -6.22 3.43
C PRO A 291 16.96 -7.05 4.21
N SER A 292 15.69 -6.63 4.19
CA SER A 292 14.56 -7.31 4.79
C SER A 292 13.54 -7.68 3.72
N SER A 293 12.95 -8.86 3.85
CA SER A 293 11.80 -9.29 3.05
C SER A 293 10.46 -8.84 3.64
N LEU A 294 10.46 -8.22 4.84
CA LEU A 294 9.28 -7.74 5.54
C LEU A 294 9.00 -6.27 5.22
N PHE A 295 7.79 -5.99 4.75
CA PHE A 295 7.32 -4.66 4.40
C PHE A 295 5.98 -4.35 5.06
N LEU A 296 5.80 -3.13 5.53
CA LEU A 296 4.50 -2.64 5.99
C LEU A 296 3.64 -2.31 4.77
N ALA A 297 2.49 -2.98 4.65
CA ALA A 297 1.41 -2.58 3.75
C ALA A 297 0.51 -1.61 4.51
N SER A 298 0.71 -0.31 4.27
CA SER A 298 -0.15 0.77 4.73
C SER A 298 -0.68 1.55 3.52
N ASP A 299 -1.90 2.05 3.60
CA ASP A 299 -2.54 2.84 2.53
C ASP A 299 -2.58 2.12 1.17
N GLY A 300 -2.53 0.80 1.19
CA GLY A 300 -2.64 -0.05 0.02
C GLY A 300 -1.41 -0.15 -0.88
N LYS A 301 -0.22 0.25 -0.39
CA LYS A 301 1.03 0.16 -1.15
C LYS A 301 2.17 -0.37 -0.29
N LEU A 302 3.13 -1.02 -0.94
CA LEU A 302 4.45 -1.29 -0.38
C LEU A 302 5.41 -0.23 -0.87
N ILE A 303 6.40 0.12 -0.05
CA ILE A 303 7.28 1.26 -0.29
C ILE A 303 8.72 0.78 -0.50
N LYS A 304 9.39 1.32 -1.54
CA LYS A 304 10.82 1.17 -1.82
C LYS A 304 11.29 -0.29 -1.99
N ILE A 305 10.61 -1.03 -2.86
CA ILE A 305 11.04 -2.39 -3.24
C ILE A 305 11.98 -2.29 -4.43
N SER A 306 13.02 -3.13 -4.46
CA SER A 306 13.93 -3.26 -5.61
C SER A 306 14.30 -4.73 -5.85
N LEU A 307 14.31 -5.13 -7.13
CA LEU A 307 14.65 -6.48 -7.58
C LEU A 307 15.92 -6.44 -8.43
N CYS A 308 16.83 -7.39 -8.27
CA CYS A 308 17.99 -7.58 -9.14
C CYS A 308 17.93 -8.95 -9.82
N GLY A 309 18.61 -9.08 -10.95
CA GLY A 309 18.66 -10.33 -11.70
C GLY A 309 18.98 -10.16 -13.17
N ILE A 310 18.85 -11.26 -13.91
CA ILE A 310 19.09 -11.26 -15.36
C ILE A 310 17.86 -10.70 -16.09
N ARG A 311 18.05 -9.71 -16.96
CA ARG A 311 17.01 -9.14 -17.83
C ARG A 311 16.23 -10.21 -18.60
N GLY A 312 14.92 -10.02 -18.76
CA GLY A 312 14.02 -10.97 -19.41
C GLY A 312 13.78 -12.25 -18.62
N SER A 313 14.32 -12.40 -17.40
CA SER A 313 14.04 -13.57 -16.56
C SER A 313 12.65 -13.49 -15.96
N ASN A 314 11.95 -14.62 -16.02
CA ASN A 314 10.67 -14.80 -15.35
C ASN A 314 10.89 -15.13 -13.87
N PHE A 315 9.95 -14.67 -13.04
CA PHE A 315 9.89 -14.94 -11.62
C PHE A 315 8.43 -14.97 -11.16
N SER A 316 8.20 -15.57 -9.99
CA SER A 316 6.93 -15.42 -9.29
C SER A 316 7.16 -14.80 -7.93
N VAL A 317 6.18 -14.03 -7.47
CA VAL A 317 6.24 -13.33 -6.20
C VAL A 317 5.27 -14.00 -5.26
N GLU A 318 5.75 -14.42 -4.10
CA GLU A 318 4.92 -14.93 -3.03
C GLU A 318 4.81 -13.87 -1.93
N LEU A 319 3.60 -13.38 -1.70
CA LEU A 319 3.25 -12.47 -0.63
C LEU A 319 2.69 -13.30 0.53
N LYS A 320 3.32 -13.22 1.70
CA LYS A 320 2.83 -13.83 2.94
C LYS A 320 2.49 -12.76 3.95
N SER A 321 1.27 -12.75 4.49
CA SER A 321 0.91 -11.83 5.58
C SER A 321 1.43 -12.38 6.91
N MET A 322 2.11 -11.55 7.68
CA MET A 322 2.60 -11.85 9.02
C MET A 322 1.57 -11.38 10.05
N GLY A 323 0.49 -12.15 10.21
CA GLY A 323 -0.58 -11.92 11.18
C GLY A 323 -0.90 -13.19 11.99
N SER A 324 -2.07 -13.22 12.63
CA SER A 324 -2.54 -14.43 13.32
C SER A 324 -2.85 -15.58 12.35
N GLN A 325 -3.29 -15.24 11.13
CA GLN A 325 -3.53 -16.18 10.05
C GLN A 325 -2.39 -16.10 9.03
N LEU A 326 -1.90 -17.27 8.60
CA LEU A 326 -0.94 -17.37 7.52
C LEU A 326 -1.66 -17.19 6.18
N LEU A 327 -1.77 -15.94 5.72
CA LEU A 327 -2.23 -15.67 4.37
C LEU A 327 -1.09 -15.76 3.38
N ARG A 328 -1.35 -16.41 2.25
CA ARG A 328 -0.38 -16.58 1.18
C ARG A 328 -1.02 -16.29 -0.17
N LYS A 329 -0.40 -15.43 -0.97
CA LYS A 329 -0.79 -15.19 -2.36
C LYS A 329 0.43 -15.30 -3.27
N VAL A 330 0.30 -16.07 -4.35
CA VAL A 330 1.34 -16.17 -5.38
C VAL A 330 0.89 -15.36 -6.59
N ILE A 331 1.75 -14.46 -7.03
CA ILE A 331 1.63 -13.68 -8.25
C ILE A 331 2.50 -14.37 -9.31
N PRO A 332 1.89 -15.07 -10.28
CA PRO A 332 2.63 -15.69 -11.37
C PRO A 332 3.07 -14.65 -12.41
N ASP A 333 3.98 -15.05 -13.30
CA ASP A 333 4.32 -14.34 -14.53
C ASP A 333 4.95 -12.94 -14.36
N GLY A 334 5.71 -12.73 -13.28
CA GLY A 334 6.60 -11.57 -13.18
C GLY A 334 7.76 -11.70 -14.18
N MET A 335 8.15 -10.61 -14.83
CA MET A 335 9.27 -10.59 -15.77
C MET A 335 10.10 -9.33 -15.58
N LEU A 336 11.42 -9.49 -15.47
CA LEU A 336 12.35 -8.36 -15.43
C LEU A 336 12.42 -7.71 -16.82
N LYS A 337 12.04 -6.44 -16.89
CA LYS A 337 12.11 -5.64 -18.12
C LYS A 337 13.56 -5.31 -18.49
N GLU A 338 13.74 -4.84 -19.71
CA GLU A 338 14.99 -4.17 -20.10
C GLU A 338 15.19 -2.89 -19.29
N CYS A 339 16.44 -2.47 -19.14
CA CYS A 339 16.77 -1.22 -18.48
C CYS A 339 16.10 -0.02 -19.17
N TYR A 340 15.70 0.97 -18.36
CA TYR A 340 15.22 2.24 -18.89
C TYR A 340 16.30 2.95 -19.71
N ALA A 341 15.87 3.82 -20.61
CA ALA A 341 16.79 4.60 -21.43
C ALA A 341 17.73 5.44 -20.54
N GLY A 342 19.04 5.42 -20.85
CA GLY A 342 20.06 6.06 -20.02
C GLY A 342 20.62 5.19 -18.90
N PHE A 343 20.14 3.95 -18.75
CA PHE A 343 20.69 2.97 -17.83
C PHE A 343 21.30 1.79 -18.61
N SER A 344 22.47 1.35 -18.18
CA SER A 344 23.19 0.19 -18.74
C SER A 344 23.12 -0.98 -17.77
N PHE A 345 22.79 -2.16 -18.29
CA PHE A 345 22.78 -3.38 -17.50
C PHE A 345 24.21 -3.79 -17.14
N LYS A 346 24.50 -3.90 -15.84
CA LYS A 346 25.79 -4.31 -15.28
C LYS A 346 25.56 -5.09 -13.98
N HIS A 347 26.26 -6.21 -13.79
CA HIS A 347 26.19 -7.01 -12.57
C HIS A 347 24.75 -7.24 -12.03
N GLU A 348 23.84 -7.71 -12.89
CA GLU A 348 22.45 -8.02 -12.51
C GLU A 348 21.57 -6.81 -12.11
N THR A 349 22.03 -5.58 -12.36
CA THR A 349 21.28 -4.34 -12.10
C THR A 349 21.42 -3.34 -13.25
N CYS A 350 20.49 -2.39 -13.34
CA CYS A 350 20.58 -1.28 -14.29
C CYS A 350 21.30 -0.10 -13.63
N GLU A 351 22.55 0.13 -14.00
CA GLU A 351 23.34 1.26 -13.52
C GLU A 351 23.15 2.48 -14.43
N CYS A 352 23.17 3.68 -13.84
CA CYS A 352 23.16 4.93 -14.61
C CYS A 352 24.37 4.98 -15.56
N MET A 353 24.15 5.33 -16.83
CA MET A 353 25.23 5.50 -17.78
C MET A 353 26.18 6.61 -17.33
N ASN A 354 27.48 6.30 -17.33
CA ASN A 354 28.55 7.25 -17.01
C ASN A 354 29.65 7.11 -18.08
N ILE A 355 30.42 8.17 -18.31
CA ILE A 355 31.55 8.23 -19.24
C ILE A 355 32.51 7.05 -19.01
N ASN A 356 32.74 6.67 -17.75
CA ASN A 356 33.59 5.53 -17.39
C ASN A 356 32.99 4.17 -17.81
N ASN A 357 31.66 4.05 -17.89
CA ASN A 357 30.95 2.81 -18.17
C ASN A 357 30.59 2.64 -19.65
N THR A 358 30.21 3.72 -20.35
CA THR A 358 29.66 3.66 -21.72
C THR A 358 30.28 4.65 -22.70
N GLY A 359 31.40 5.28 -22.32
CA GLY A 359 32.21 6.13 -23.19
C GLY A 359 31.48 7.38 -23.69
N GLU A 360 31.66 7.72 -24.97
CA GLU A 360 31.12 8.94 -25.57
C GLU A 360 29.58 9.06 -25.46
N ARG A 361 28.88 7.92 -25.37
CA ARG A 361 27.40 7.86 -25.27
C ARG A 361 26.85 8.45 -23.98
N ALA A 362 27.66 8.51 -22.92
CA ALA A 362 27.25 9.09 -21.64
C ALA A 362 27.69 10.56 -21.45
N ARG A 363 28.37 11.19 -22.42
CA ARG A 363 28.85 12.57 -22.27
C ARG A 363 27.72 13.56 -21.93
N GLY A 364 26.54 13.36 -22.52
CA GLY A 364 25.35 14.18 -22.28
C GLY A 364 24.55 13.84 -21.03
N VAL A 365 24.85 12.75 -20.32
CA VAL A 365 24.14 12.39 -19.08
C VAL A 365 24.63 13.29 -17.95
N SER A 366 23.69 13.97 -17.27
CA SER A 366 23.99 14.79 -16.09
C SER A 366 23.92 13.96 -14.82
N ARG A 367 22.78 13.29 -14.60
CA ARG A 367 22.51 12.42 -13.44
C ARG A 367 21.34 11.50 -13.76
N CYS A 368 21.17 10.45 -12.98
CA CYS A 368 19.95 9.63 -12.99
C CYS A 368 19.19 9.81 -11.68
N SER A 369 17.87 9.63 -11.73
CA SER A 369 17.05 9.60 -10.53
C SER A 369 17.36 8.33 -9.71
N PRO A 370 17.30 8.41 -8.36
CA PRO A 370 17.49 7.24 -7.48
C PRO A 370 16.45 6.13 -7.70
N ASP A 371 15.33 6.43 -8.36
CA ASP A 371 14.29 5.45 -8.71
C ASP A 371 14.69 4.48 -9.83
N GLY A 372 15.78 4.75 -10.55
CA GLY A 372 16.22 3.94 -11.68
C GLY A 372 15.40 4.12 -12.97
N LYS A 373 14.55 5.16 -13.05
CA LYS A 373 13.62 5.40 -14.16
C LYS A 373 13.96 6.65 -14.98
N THR A 374 14.32 7.72 -14.28
CA THR A 374 14.41 9.05 -14.90
C THR A 374 15.86 9.42 -15.20
N LEU A 375 16.13 9.83 -16.43
CA LEU A 375 17.41 10.36 -16.88
C LEU A 375 17.37 11.89 -16.91
N PHE A 376 18.44 12.54 -16.45
CA PHE A 376 18.64 13.97 -16.59
C PHE A 376 19.79 14.24 -17.57
N VAL A 377 19.50 15.05 -18.58
CA VAL A 377 20.43 15.36 -19.67
C VAL A 377 21.00 16.76 -19.51
N LYS A 378 22.28 16.94 -19.85
CA LYS A 378 22.97 18.25 -19.85
C LYS A 378 22.42 19.15 -20.96
N LYS A 379 22.42 20.45 -20.73
CA LYS A 379 22.06 21.45 -21.75
C LYS A 379 22.98 21.32 -22.97
N GLY A 380 22.41 21.39 -24.18
CA GLY A 380 23.14 21.23 -25.46
C GLY A 380 23.26 19.79 -25.97
N TYR A 381 22.79 18.81 -25.18
CA TYR A 381 22.78 17.40 -25.55
C TYR A 381 21.34 16.92 -25.74
N TRP A 382 21.12 16.13 -26.80
CA TRP A 382 19.82 15.49 -27.04
C TRP A 382 19.84 14.03 -26.60
N ALA A 383 18.67 13.51 -26.22
CA ALA A 383 18.50 12.15 -25.75
C ALA A 383 17.39 11.48 -26.55
N GLY A 384 17.77 10.57 -27.45
CA GLY A 384 16.76 9.75 -28.12
C GLY A 384 17.32 8.59 -28.91
N TRP A 385 16.43 7.92 -29.62
CA TRP A 385 16.58 6.51 -30.01
C TRP A 385 17.12 6.40 -31.44
N SER A 386 18.17 5.61 -31.65
CA SER A 386 18.63 5.23 -32.99
C SER A 386 18.10 3.86 -33.40
N MET A 387 17.52 3.72 -34.60
CA MET A 387 16.96 2.46 -35.11
C MET A 387 17.98 1.33 -35.35
N ALA A 388 19.28 1.60 -35.33
CA ALA A 388 20.31 0.60 -35.56
C ALA A 388 20.62 -0.21 -34.28
N HIS A 389 19.77 -1.22 -34.01
CA HIS A 389 19.91 -2.32 -33.04
C HIS A 389 19.75 -1.96 -31.54
N PHE A 390 18.66 -2.45 -30.92
CA PHE A 390 18.34 -2.30 -29.48
C PHE A 390 18.18 -0.81 -29.06
N PRO A 391 17.59 -0.49 -27.88
CA PRO A 391 17.34 0.88 -27.45
C PRO A 391 18.65 1.66 -27.22
N ARG A 392 19.32 2.07 -28.30
CA ARG A 392 20.54 2.84 -28.27
C ARG A 392 20.16 4.30 -28.18
N MET A 393 20.31 4.87 -26.99
CA MET A 393 20.30 6.32 -26.83
C MET A 393 21.55 6.88 -27.51
N SER A 394 21.35 7.61 -28.60
CA SER A 394 22.41 8.36 -29.25
C SER A 394 22.30 9.79 -28.76
N VAL A 395 23.29 10.22 -27.99
CA VAL A 395 23.44 11.62 -27.63
C VAL A 395 24.13 12.32 -28.79
N LEU A 396 23.37 12.96 -29.67
CA LEU A 396 23.93 13.84 -30.69
C LEU A 396 24.27 15.19 -30.04
N MET A 397 25.45 15.71 -30.38
CA MET A 397 25.70 17.14 -30.23
C MET A 397 24.86 17.92 -31.25
N ASP A 398 24.36 19.04 -30.75
CA ASP A 398 24.24 20.34 -31.42
C ASP A 398 22.87 20.89 -31.85
N ILE A 399 22.80 22.21 -31.65
CA ILE A 399 21.82 23.22 -32.10
C ILE A 399 20.44 23.20 -31.41
N VAL A 400 20.34 23.88 -30.25
CA VAL A 400 19.16 24.69 -29.93
C VAL A 400 19.61 26.08 -29.46
N ARG A 401 19.02 27.11 -30.07
CA ARG A 401 19.36 28.54 -29.96
C ARG A 401 19.51 29.04 -28.52
N ASN A 402 20.37 30.04 -28.39
CA ASN A 402 20.42 31.01 -27.29
C ASN A 402 19.01 31.46 -26.88
N GLN A 403 18.48 30.85 -25.81
CA GLN A 403 17.54 31.52 -24.95
C GLN A 403 18.10 31.52 -23.53
N THR A 404 18.45 32.72 -23.10
CA THR A 404 18.65 33.13 -21.72
C THR A 404 17.31 33.02 -21.00
N ILE A 405 16.98 31.83 -20.51
CA ILE A 405 15.97 31.64 -19.48
C ILE A 405 16.68 30.93 -18.33
N GLN A 406 16.74 31.61 -17.19
CA GLN A 406 17.12 31.03 -15.91
C GLN A 406 16.07 29.97 -15.54
N ALA A 407 16.28 28.75 -16.03
CA ALA A 407 15.51 27.55 -15.69
C ALA A 407 16.48 26.37 -15.55
N PRO A 408 16.18 25.34 -14.74
CA PRO A 408 17.18 24.53 -14.04
C PRO A 408 18.14 23.79 -14.99
N LYS A 409 19.40 23.60 -14.55
CA LYS A 409 20.56 23.06 -15.29
C LYS A 409 20.38 21.67 -15.95
N SER A 410 19.20 21.05 -15.89
CA SER A 410 18.93 19.71 -16.39
C SER A 410 17.45 19.50 -16.67
N ILE A 411 17.11 18.88 -17.81
CA ILE A 411 15.74 18.54 -18.19
C ILE A 411 15.52 17.05 -17.95
N SER A 412 14.37 16.67 -17.38
CA SER A 412 13.95 15.28 -17.20
C SER A 412 13.33 14.75 -18.50
N THR A 413 13.84 13.63 -19.02
CA THR A 413 13.26 12.98 -20.20
C THR A 413 12.44 11.76 -19.78
N MET A 414 11.11 11.87 -19.85
CA MET A 414 10.20 10.72 -19.90
C MET A 414 9.77 10.50 -21.34
N ARG A 415 9.53 9.23 -21.73
CA ARG A 415 9.23 8.80 -23.12
C ARG A 415 8.12 9.60 -23.82
N THR A 416 7.22 10.22 -23.05
CA THR A 416 6.02 10.88 -23.55
C THR A 416 6.13 12.39 -23.75
N ASN A 417 7.20 13.04 -23.26
CA ASN A 417 7.27 14.51 -23.19
C ASN A 417 8.58 15.07 -23.79
N VAL A 418 9.13 14.41 -24.80
CA VAL A 418 10.40 14.84 -25.43
C VAL A 418 10.14 15.89 -26.52
N CYS A 419 9.01 15.77 -27.23
CA CYS A 419 8.64 16.66 -28.32
C CYS A 419 7.49 17.59 -27.93
N ASN A 420 7.40 18.75 -28.60
CA ASN A 420 6.27 19.67 -28.45
C ASN A 420 4.93 18.97 -28.79
N GLN A 421 3.83 19.52 -28.27
CA GLN A 421 2.47 19.09 -28.63
C GLN A 421 2.31 19.09 -30.16
N ASP A 422 1.60 18.09 -30.69
CA ASP A 422 1.36 17.86 -32.14
C ASP A 422 2.55 17.34 -32.96
N ARG A 423 3.67 17.02 -32.29
CA ARG A 423 4.81 16.30 -32.88
C ARG A 423 4.86 14.86 -32.37
N ASN A 424 5.24 13.96 -33.28
CA ASN A 424 5.37 12.55 -32.99
C ASN A 424 6.51 12.32 -31.99
N GLN A 425 6.14 11.89 -30.79
CA GLN A 425 7.06 11.63 -29.67
C GLN A 425 8.09 10.53 -29.96
N SER A 426 7.82 9.67 -30.94
CA SER A 426 8.72 8.59 -31.36
C SER A 426 9.65 9.01 -32.51
N SER A 427 9.52 10.23 -33.03
CA SER A 427 10.33 10.70 -34.16
C SER A 427 11.73 11.16 -33.74
N ILE A 428 12.71 10.88 -34.59
CA ILE A 428 14.11 11.31 -34.36
C ILE A 428 14.15 12.84 -34.40
N LEU A 429 14.75 13.46 -33.37
CA LEU A 429 14.85 14.91 -33.21
C LEU A 429 13.49 15.64 -33.32
N CYS A 430 12.40 14.95 -32.99
CA CYS A 430 11.05 15.48 -33.12
C CYS A 430 10.69 15.91 -34.55
N GLY A 431 11.39 15.42 -35.59
CA GLY A 431 11.28 15.94 -36.95
C GLY A 431 9.93 15.69 -37.63
N GLN A 432 9.10 14.79 -37.10
CA GLN A 432 7.83 14.38 -37.70
C GLN A 432 6.64 14.93 -36.89
N CYS A 433 5.63 15.45 -37.59
CA CYS A 433 4.33 15.80 -37.00
C CYS A 433 3.47 14.55 -36.75
N ASP A 434 2.48 14.67 -35.87
CA ASP A 434 1.48 13.61 -35.66
C ASP A 434 0.61 13.38 -36.91
N GLU A 435 -0.08 12.23 -36.99
CA GLU A 435 -0.97 11.94 -38.11
C GLU A 435 -2.02 13.06 -38.29
N HIS A 436 -2.18 13.52 -39.54
CA HIS A 436 -3.00 14.69 -39.94
C HIS A 436 -2.47 16.08 -39.57
N TYR A 437 -1.23 16.19 -39.09
CA TYR A 437 -0.53 17.46 -38.92
C TYR A 437 0.58 17.61 -39.96
N SER A 438 0.82 18.83 -40.43
CA SER A 438 1.90 19.16 -41.36
C SER A 438 2.66 20.40 -40.91
N ILE A 439 3.89 20.55 -41.40
CA ILE A 439 4.73 21.71 -41.12
C ILE A 439 4.31 22.84 -42.07
N THR A 440 4.12 24.04 -41.52
CA THR A 440 3.84 25.24 -42.32
C THR A 440 5.14 25.84 -42.88
N ILE A 441 5.10 26.31 -44.13
CA ILE A 441 6.27 26.92 -44.80
C ILE A 441 6.78 28.11 -43.95
N GLY A 442 8.05 28.05 -43.53
CA GLY A 442 8.69 29.09 -42.73
C GLY A 442 8.49 28.99 -41.21
N SER A 443 7.85 27.93 -40.70
CA SER A 443 7.58 27.73 -39.26
C SER A 443 7.99 26.33 -38.80
N GLU A 444 8.31 26.20 -37.51
CA GLU A 444 8.62 24.94 -36.83
C GLU A 444 7.40 24.32 -36.13
N LYS A 445 6.21 24.89 -36.29
CA LYS A 445 4.97 24.38 -35.69
C LYS A 445 4.23 23.44 -36.65
N CYS A 446 3.79 22.31 -36.11
CA CYS A 446 2.89 21.37 -36.77
C CYS A 446 1.45 21.91 -36.66
N THR A 447 0.74 22.02 -37.78
CA THR A 447 -0.66 22.50 -37.80
C THR A 447 -1.54 21.50 -38.56
N LYS A 448 -2.79 21.38 -38.11
CA LYS A 448 -3.81 20.57 -38.80
C LYS A 448 -4.38 21.31 -40.00
N ASP A 449 -4.53 22.63 -39.88
CA ASP A 449 -5.07 23.49 -40.91
C ASP A 449 -3.93 24.09 -41.73
N CYS A 450 -3.80 23.60 -42.98
CA CYS A 450 -2.89 24.17 -43.96
C CYS A 450 -3.67 25.16 -44.84
N THR A 451 -3.31 26.44 -44.78
CA THR A 451 -3.93 27.46 -45.62
C THR A 451 -3.07 27.77 -46.83
N TYR A 452 -3.67 27.76 -48.03
CA TYR A 452 -2.99 28.09 -49.29
C TYR A 452 -2.47 29.53 -49.37
N TRP A 453 -2.83 30.40 -48.41
CA TRP A 453 -2.30 31.76 -48.28
C TRP A 453 -0.77 31.80 -48.19
N ASN A 454 -0.15 30.82 -47.54
CA ASN A 454 1.31 30.75 -47.44
C ASN A 454 2.00 30.45 -48.78
N LEU A 455 1.26 30.02 -49.80
CA LEU A 455 1.78 29.78 -51.15
C LEU A 455 1.97 31.12 -51.91
N PHE A 456 1.21 32.16 -51.57
CA PHE A 456 1.43 33.52 -52.10
C PHE A 456 2.73 34.15 -51.60
N ILE A 457 3.29 33.67 -50.49
CA ILE A 457 4.62 34.08 -50.02
C ILE A 457 5.68 33.69 -51.06
N LEU A 458 5.55 32.55 -51.75
CA LEU A 458 6.46 32.17 -52.83
C LEU A 458 6.36 33.12 -54.03
N LEU A 459 5.16 33.61 -54.34
CA LEU A 459 4.94 34.64 -55.36
C LEU A 459 5.58 35.97 -54.97
N ALA A 460 5.45 36.38 -53.69
CA ALA A 460 6.12 37.56 -53.17
C ALA A 460 7.66 37.44 -53.22
N PHE A 461 8.21 36.27 -52.87
CA PHE A 461 9.65 36.00 -53.02
C PHE A 461 10.07 36.00 -54.48
N ALA A 462 9.30 35.40 -55.39
CA ALA A 462 9.60 35.38 -56.81
C ALA A 462 9.63 36.80 -57.38
N VAL A 463 8.62 37.62 -57.10
CA VAL A 463 8.58 39.04 -57.51
C VAL A 463 9.71 39.84 -56.85
N GLY A 464 9.97 39.62 -55.56
CA GLY A 464 11.05 40.29 -54.84
C GLY A 464 12.43 39.96 -55.40
N ILE A 465 12.70 38.69 -55.72
CA ILE A 465 13.94 38.27 -56.38
C ILE A 465 14.02 38.86 -57.79
N LEU A 466 12.92 38.90 -58.54
CA LEU A 466 12.91 39.44 -59.90
C LEU A 466 13.16 40.97 -59.91
N LEU A 467 12.56 41.69 -58.95
CA LEU A 467 12.83 43.12 -58.71
C LEU A 467 14.27 43.36 -58.25
N LEU A 468 14.80 42.49 -57.38
CA LEU A 468 16.20 42.57 -56.93
C LEU A 468 17.17 42.33 -58.08
N VAL A 469 16.92 41.32 -58.92
CA VAL A 469 17.71 41.05 -60.14
C VAL A 469 17.60 42.22 -61.12
N MET A 470 16.40 42.78 -61.34
CA MET A 470 16.24 43.98 -62.17
C MET A 470 16.97 45.20 -61.58
N GLY A 471 16.94 45.38 -60.26
CA GLY A 471 17.67 46.44 -59.57
C GLY A 471 19.19 46.30 -59.72
N ILE A 472 19.72 45.08 -59.59
CA ILE A 472 21.15 44.78 -59.82
C ILE A 472 21.53 45.06 -61.28
N MET A 473 20.68 44.66 -62.23
CA MET A 473 20.88 44.93 -63.66
C MET A 473 20.83 46.43 -63.99
N LEU A 474 19.96 47.21 -63.33
CA LEU A 474 19.85 48.67 -63.49
C LEU A 474 21.07 49.43 -62.97
N ILE A 475 21.75 48.91 -61.94
CA ILE A 475 22.94 49.53 -61.36
C ILE A 475 24.20 49.22 -62.20
N ASN A 476 24.10 48.44 -63.29
CA ASN A 476 25.24 48.02 -64.10
C ASN A 476 26.34 47.38 -63.21
N LEU A 477 25.90 46.68 -62.17
CA LEU A 477 26.75 45.91 -61.27
C LEU A 477 27.16 44.65 -62.01
N ASP A 478 28.24 44.76 -62.77
CA ASP A 478 28.86 43.60 -63.39
C ASP A 478 29.29 42.66 -62.25
N VAL A 479 28.82 41.41 -62.27
CA VAL A 479 29.15 40.40 -61.24
C VAL A 479 30.66 40.12 -61.22
N PHE A 480 31.38 40.58 -62.25
CA PHE A 480 32.84 40.54 -62.37
C PHE A 480 33.56 41.80 -61.84
N THR A 481 32.85 42.82 -61.35
CA THR A 481 33.51 43.96 -60.68
C THR A 481 34.08 43.53 -59.33
N GLY A 482 35.35 43.85 -59.09
CA GLY A 482 36.14 43.37 -57.95
C GLY A 482 35.54 43.64 -56.57
N TYR A 483 34.63 44.60 -56.43
CA TYR A 483 33.98 44.93 -55.16
C TYR A 483 33.00 43.85 -54.67
N LEU A 484 32.26 43.21 -55.58
CA LEU A 484 31.29 42.16 -55.21
C LEU A 484 32.00 40.85 -54.88
N ASN A 485 33.06 40.53 -55.63
CA ASN A 485 33.98 39.43 -55.29
C ASN A 485 34.64 39.68 -53.92
N ALA A 486 35.13 40.88 -53.63
CA ALA A 486 35.71 41.19 -52.31
C ALA A 486 34.70 40.97 -51.16
N TRP A 487 33.43 41.31 -51.36
CA TRP A 487 32.37 41.04 -50.38
C TRP A 487 32.06 39.54 -50.26
N LEU A 488 31.95 38.81 -51.38
CA LEU A 488 31.68 37.37 -51.39
C LEU A 488 32.82 36.56 -50.74
N TYR A 489 34.07 36.94 -51.01
CA TYR A 489 35.27 36.33 -50.42
C TYR A 489 35.52 36.75 -48.97
N SER A 490 34.96 37.88 -48.50
CA SER A 490 35.07 38.28 -47.09
C SER A 490 34.45 37.26 -46.14
N TYR A 491 33.41 36.53 -46.58
CA TYR A 491 32.79 35.47 -45.78
C TYR A 491 33.72 34.27 -45.58
N GLN A 492 34.50 33.89 -46.61
CA GLN A 492 35.51 32.84 -46.50
C GLN A 492 36.69 33.25 -45.60
N VAL A 493 37.02 34.54 -45.55
CA VAL A 493 38.04 35.10 -44.63
C VAL A 493 37.54 35.12 -43.18
N HIS A 494 36.23 35.27 -42.96
CA HIS A 494 35.65 35.26 -41.61
C HIS A 494 35.72 33.88 -40.95
N GLU A 495 35.60 32.79 -41.73
CA GLU A 495 35.76 31.41 -41.26
C GLU A 495 37.22 31.09 -40.84
N THR A 496 38.19 31.75 -41.48
CA THR A 496 39.62 31.65 -41.11
C THR A 496 40.00 32.53 -39.92
N LEU A 497 39.34 33.69 -39.74
CA LEU A 497 39.54 34.56 -38.56
C LEU A 497 38.86 34.01 -37.29
N GLY A 498 37.73 33.29 -37.43
CA GLY A 498 37.05 32.66 -36.29
C GLY A 498 37.85 31.53 -35.65
N THR A 499 38.72 30.86 -36.41
CA THR A 499 39.59 29.78 -35.91
C THR A 499 40.92 30.28 -35.35
N SER A 500 41.33 31.52 -35.64
CA SER A 500 42.57 32.11 -35.14
C SER A 500 42.41 32.99 -33.88
N LEU A 501 41.17 33.33 -33.48
CA LEU A 501 40.89 34.05 -32.23
C LEU A 501 40.66 33.16 -30.99
N VAL A 502 40.61 31.83 -31.14
CA VAL A 502 40.55 30.88 -30.01
C VAL A 502 41.95 30.54 -29.47
N GLY A 503 43.01 31.03 -30.10
CA GLY A 503 44.41 30.79 -29.72
C GLY A 503 45.05 31.84 -28.80
N PHE A 504 44.36 32.92 -28.42
CA PHE A 504 44.97 34.07 -27.73
C PHE A 504 44.36 34.44 -26.36
N GLU A 505 43.57 33.56 -25.73
CA GLU A 505 43.12 33.69 -24.32
C GLU A 505 43.67 32.58 -23.40
N ARG A 506 44.91 32.15 -23.64
CA ARG A 506 45.72 31.44 -22.63
C ARG A 506 47.17 31.92 -22.66
N ILE A 507 47.42 33.07 -22.06
CA ILE A 507 48.59 33.33 -21.23
C ILE A 507 48.06 33.81 -19.88
#